data_AF-A0A0Q3WSC9-F1
#
_entry.id   AF-A0A0Q3WSC9-F1
#
_cell.length_a   1.000
_cell.length_b   1.000
_cell.length_c   1.000
_cell.angle_alpha   90.00
_cell.angle_beta   90.00
_cell.angle_gamma   90.00
#
_symmetry.space_group_name_H-M   'P 1'
#
loop_
_entity.id
_entity.type
_entity.pdbx_description
1 polymer ?
#
loop_
_entity_poly.entity_id
_entity_poly.type
_entity_poly.pdbx_seq_one_letter_code
_entity_poly.pdbx_strand_id
1 'polypeptide(L)'
;MNLSIRDANEEDIQDIIHLRRQLDDYHVKLRPDVFINENLYDEKDVKQYFQAKKSKVIVVEDLMTKEIIGYSVLNAENVEKKSILIIDPSFM
;
A
#
# COMPACT_ATOMS: atom_id res chain seq x y z
N MET A 1 19.59 10.50 1.64
CA MET A 1 18.32 9.81 1.93
C MET A 1 18.45 9.20 3.31
N ASN A 2 17.64 9.65 4.26
CA ASN A 2 17.60 9.10 5.62
C ASN A 2 16.17 8.62 5.86
N LEU A 3 15.95 7.31 5.83
CA LEU A 3 14.60 6.75 5.72
C LEU A 3 14.11 6.15 7.03
N SER A 4 12.83 6.38 7.33
CA SER A 4 12.13 5.74 8.45
C SER A 4 10.89 5.03 7.93
N ILE A 5 10.66 3.81 8.42
CA ILE A 5 9.43 3.06 8.18
C ILE A 5 8.61 3.14 9.45
N ARG A 6 7.38 3.64 9.35
CA ARG A 6 6.47 3.79 10.48
C ARG A 6 5.03 3.49 10.10
N ASP A 7 4.22 3.27 11.13
CA ASP A 7 2.78 3.21 10.96
C ASP A 7 2.28 4.57 10.46
N ALA A 8 1.40 4.52 9.47
CA ALA A 8 0.77 5.73 8.97
C ALA A 8 -0.22 6.28 10.00
N ASN A 9 -0.40 7.59 10.01
CA ASN A 9 -1.45 8.27 10.75
C ASN A 9 -2.34 9.06 9.77
N GLU A 10 -3.39 9.71 10.29
CA GLU A 10 -4.34 10.43 9.44
C GLU A 10 -3.73 11.66 8.72
N GLU A 11 -2.62 12.21 9.23
CA GLU A 11 -1.92 13.34 8.58
C GLU A 11 -1.24 12.89 7.27
N ASP A 12 -0.89 11.60 7.14
CA ASP A 12 -0.25 11.04 5.95
C ASP A 12 -1.25 10.81 4.77
N ILE A 13 -2.55 10.99 4.98
CA ILE A 13 -3.58 10.63 3.99
C ILE A 13 -3.38 11.36 2.66
N GLN A 14 -3.05 12.65 2.68
CA GLN A 14 -2.87 13.43 1.46
C GLN A 14 -1.64 12.97 0.66
N ASP A 15 -0.56 12.62 1.35
CA ASP A 15 0.64 12.09 0.69
C ASP A 15 0.38 10.71 0.09
N ILE A 16 -0.39 9.86 0.77
CA ILE A 16 -0.81 8.56 0.23
C ILE A 16 -1.65 8.73 -1.04
N ILE A 17 -2.62 9.66 -1.05
CA ILE A 17 -3.41 9.98 -2.24
C ILE A 17 -2.50 10.47 -3.37
N HIS A 18 -1.54 11.34 -3.05
CA HIS A 18 -0.60 11.86 -4.03
C HIS A 18 0.24 10.73 -4.67
N LEU A 19 0.84 9.87 -3.84
CA LEU A 19 1.62 8.71 -4.30
C LEU A 19 0.76 7.75 -5.14
N ARG A 20 -0.51 7.54 -4.76
CA ARG A 20 -1.41 6.69 -5.52
C ARG A 20 -1.72 7.26 -6.90
N ARG A 21 -1.96 8.58 -6.98
CA ARG A 21 -2.17 9.26 -8.28
C ARG A 21 -0.95 9.12 -9.20
N GLN A 22 0.26 9.29 -8.66
CA GLN A 22 1.48 9.08 -9.45
C GLN A 22 1.57 7.66 -10.03
N LEU A 23 1.17 6.65 -9.24
CA LEU A 23 1.12 5.26 -9.69
C LEU A 23 0.04 5.04 -10.77
N ASP A 24 -1.16 5.60 -10.57
CA ASP A 24 -2.26 5.47 -11.53
C ASP A 24 -1.91 6.17 -12.86
N ASP A 25 -1.34 7.38 -12.83
CA ASP A 25 -0.82 8.09 -14.00
C ASP A 25 0.21 7.25 -14.76
N TYR A 26 1.11 6.59 -14.02
CA TYR A 26 2.12 5.71 -14.60
C TYR A 26 1.49 4.47 -15.26
N HIS A 27 0.47 3.86 -14.63
CA HIS A 27 -0.25 2.74 -15.21
C HIS A 27 -1.02 3.13 -16.48
N VAL A 28 -1.71 4.27 -16.49
CA VAL A 28 -2.40 4.79 -17.68
C VAL A 28 -1.40 5.03 -18.81
N LYS A 29 -0.23 5.60 -18.50
CA LYS A 29 0.81 5.81 -19.51
C LYS A 29 1.30 4.51 -20.14
N LEU A 30 1.46 3.45 -19.33
CA LEU A 30 1.97 2.16 -19.82
C LEU A 30 0.91 1.29 -20.49
N ARG A 31 -0.33 1.33 -20.01
CA ARG A 31 -1.44 0.47 -20.41
C ARG A 31 -2.74 1.27 -20.51
N PRO A 32 -2.83 2.24 -21.43
CA PRO A 32 -4.03 3.07 -21.60
C PRO A 32 -5.24 2.28 -22.12
N ASP A 33 -5.02 1.03 -22.58
CA ASP A 33 -6.05 0.08 -22.96
C ASP A 33 -6.77 -0.55 -21.75
N VAL A 34 -6.11 -0.56 -20.58
CA VAL A 34 -6.62 -1.19 -19.34
C VAL A 34 -6.99 -0.16 -18.29
N PHE A 35 -6.20 0.91 -18.17
CA PHE A 35 -6.35 1.91 -17.12
C PHE A 35 -6.82 3.24 -17.70
N ILE A 36 -7.76 3.87 -16.99
CA ILE A 36 -8.28 5.20 -17.29
C ILE A 36 -7.72 6.18 -16.26
N ASN A 37 -7.33 7.37 -16.71
CA ASN A 37 -6.94 8.45 -15.81
C ASN A 37 -8.21 9.05 -15.19
N GLU A 38 -8.67 8.42 -14.12
CA GLU A 38 -9.72 8.92 -13.26
C GLU A 38 -9.18 9.08 -11.85
N ASN A 39 -9.67 10.09 -11.11
CA ASN A 39 -9.39 10.25 -9.70
C ASN A 39 -10.13 9.18 -8.89
N LEU A 40 -9.64 7.95 -8.95
CA LEU A 40 -10.28 6.76 -8.39
C LEU A 40 -10.11 6.63 -6.86
N TYR A 41 -9.28 7.48 -6.26
CA TYR A 41 -9.01 7.48 -4.82
C TYR A 41 -9.24 8.86 -4.24
N ASP A 42 -10.25 8.95 -3.37
CA ASP A 42 -10.49 10.12 -2.55
C ASP A 42 -10.07 9.88 -1.08
N GLU A 43 -10.20 10.92 -0.26
CA GLU A 43 -9.87 10.84 1.17
C GLU A 43 -10.70 9.79 1.92
N LYS A 44 -11.95 9.58 1.51
CA LYS A 44 -12.84 8.60 2.13
C LYS A 44 -12.38 7.18 1.83
N ASP A 45 -11.88 6.91 0.63
CA ASP A 45 -11.32 5.60 0.28
C ASP A 45 -10.07 5.28 1.08
N VAL A 46 -9.15 6.25 1.19
CA VAL A 46 -7.91 6.06 1.96
C VAL A 46 -8.21 5.92 3.46
N LYS A 47 -9.14 6.70 4.01
CA LYS A 47 -9.58 6.56 5.42
C LYS A 47 -10.11 5.17 5.76
N GLN A 48 -10.73 4.47 4.81
CA GLN A 48 -11.19 3.10 5.06
C GLN A 48 -10.04 2.15 5.41
N TYR A 49 -8.84 2.38 4.90
CA TYR A 49 -7.67 1.57 5.25
C TYR A 49 -7.23 1.72 6.70
N PHE A 50 -7.46 2.90 7.31
CA PHE A 50 -7.17 3.17 8.71
C PHE A 50 -8.26 2.64 9.64
N GLN A 51 -9.51 2.61 9.17
CA GLN A 51 -10.67 2.15 9.96
C GLN A 51 -10.87 0.63 9.92
N ALA A 52 -10.34 -0.05 8.90
CA ALA A 52 -10.47 -1.49 8.75
C ALA A 52 -9.67 -2.23 9.85
N LYS A 53 -10.39 -2.98 10.71
CA LYS A 53 -9.83 -3.66 11.90
C LYS A 53 -8.64 -4.59 11.63
N LYS A 54 -8.52 -5.12 10.42
CA LYS A 54 -7.43 -6.02 10.00
C LYS A 54 -6.57 -5.44 8.89
N SER A 55 -6.70 -4.14 8.67
CA SER A 55 -5.84 -3.39 7.77
C SER A 55 -4.75 -2.68 8.58
N LYS A 56 -3.58 -2.54 7.98
CA LYS A 56 -2.49 -1.71 8.49
C LYS A 56 -1.87 -0.93 7.35
N VAL A 57 -1.72 0.38 7.54
CA VAL A 57 -1.03 1.23 6.59
C VAL A 57 0.34 1.57 7.14
N ILE A 58 1.38 1.35 6.34
CA ILE A 58 2.78 1.62 6.66
C ILE A 58 3.30 2.62 5.64
N VAL A 59 4.06 3.61 6.10
CA VAL A 59 4.67 4.63 5.25
C VAL A 59 6.18 4.63 5.39
N VAL A 60 6.85 5.10 4.34
CA VAL A 60 8.28 5.40 4.32
C VAL A 60 8.44 6.91 4.26
N GLU A 61 9.03 7.48 5.30
CA GLU A 61 9.32 8.91 5.43
C GLU A 61 10.80 9.17 5.16
N ASP A 62 11.13 10.16 4.32
CA ASP A 62 12.48 10.76 4.31
C ASP A 62 12.60 11.75 5.47
N LEU A 63 13.39 11.41 6.47
CA LEU A 63 13.58 12.19 7.68
C LEU A 63 14.22 13.56 7.43
N MET A 64 14.87 13.76 6.28
CA MET A 64 15.48 15.04 5.90
C MET A 64 14.44 16.03 5.35
N THR A 65 13.52 15.56 4.49
CA THR A 65 12.51 16.41 3.85
C THR A 65 11.15 16.37 4.55
N LYS A 66 10.93 15.38 5.41
CA LYS A 66 9.64 15.06 6.04
C LYS A 66 8.56 14.60 5.06
N GLU A 67 8.96 14.22 3.85
CA GLU A 67 8.05 13.74 2.82
C GLU A 67 7.84 12.23 2.94
N ILE A 68 6.60 11.79 2.71
CA ILE A 68 6.29 10.39 2.50
C ILE A 68 6.61 10.02 1.05
N ILE A 69 7.54 9.08 0.89
CA ILE A 69 8.05 8.66 -0.42
C ILE A 69 7.54 7.30 -0.86
N GLY A 70 6.79 6.62 0.01
CA GLY A 70 6.23 5.31 -0.26
C GLY A 70 5.24 4.89 0.81
N TYR A 71 4.32 4.01 0.45
CA TYR A 71 3.37 3.43 1.40
C TYR A 71 3.00 1.99 1.02
N SER A 72 2.49 1.23 1.99
CA SER A 72 1.96 -0.11 1.80
C SER A 72 0.71 -0.30 2.64
N VAL A 73 -0.31 -0.92 2.06
CA VAL A 73 -1.53 -1.32 2.75
C VAL A 73 -1.51 -2.84 2.93
N LEU A 74 -1.48 -3.28 4.17
CA LEU A 74 -1.55 -4.69 4.55
C LEU A 74 -2.98 -5.00 4.96
N ASN A 75 -3.65 -5.95 4.30
CA ASN A 75 -4.97 -6.43 4.72
C ASN A 75 -4.90 -7.91 5.09
N ALA A 76 -5.16 -8.21 6.38
CA ALA A 76 -5.11 -9.57 6.92
C ALA A 76 -6.46 -10.31 6.85
N GLU A 77 -7.48 -9.77 6.19
CA GLU A 77 -8.78 -10.44 6.02
C GLU A 77 -8.72 -11.67 5.10
N ASN A 78 -7.72 -11.76 4.22
CA ASN A 78 -7.61 -12.81 3.20
C ASN A 78 -6.33 -13.66 3.32
N VAL A 79 -5.90 -14.02 4.52
CA VAL A 79 -4.93 -15.11 4.66
C VAL A 79 -5.68 -16.41 4.45
N GLU A 80 -5.84 -16.85 3.19
CA GLU A 80 -6.13 -18.26 2.93
C GLU A 80 -5.08 -19.05 3.73
N LYS A 81 -5.52 -19.87 4.69
CA LYS A 81 -4.64 -20.83 5.36
C LYS A 81 -4.17 -21.82 4.30
N LYS A 82 -3.12 -21.48 3.57
CA LYS A 82 -2.37 -22.43 2.77
C LYS A 82 -1.53 -23.22 3.75
N SER A 83 -1.95 -24.46 4.01
CA SER A 83 -1.11 -25.44 4.68
C SER A 83 0.22 -25.49 3.95
N ILE A 84 1.32 -25.13 4.64
CA ILE A 84 2.65 -25.42 4.13
C ILE A 84 2.78 -26.94 4.18
N LEU A 85 2.74 -27.59 3.01
CA LEU A 85 3.15 -28.98 2.87
C LEU A 85 4.64 -29.04 3.16
N ILE A 86 4.99 -29.41 4.39
CA ILE A 86 6.35 -29.84 4.72
C ILE A 86 6.52 -31.18 4.03
N ILE A 87 7.27 -31.22 2.94
CA ILE A 87 7.66 -32.48 2.30
C ILE A 87 8.69 -33.10 3.24
N ASP A 88 8.29 -34.16 3.94
CA ASP A 88 9.18 -34.95 4.79
C ASP A 88 10.23 -35.64 3.91
N PRO A 89 11.54 -35.38 4.10
CA PRO A 89 12.60 -36.02 3.34
C PRO A 89 12.70 -37.54 3.57
N SER A 90 12.03 -38.09 4.57
CA SER A 90 12.08 -39.53 4.89
C SER A 90 11.24 -40.42 3.96
N PHE A 91 10.62 -39.85 2.92
CA PHE A 91 9.93 -40.59 1.84
C PHE A 91 10.77 -40.79 0.56
N MET A 92 12.10 -40.56 0.59
CA MET A 92 13.04 -41.03 -0.47
C MET A 92 13.89 -42.20 0.00
#